data_AF-A0A933E3N0-F1
#
_entry.id   AF-A0A933E3N0-F1
#
_cell.length_a   1.000
_cell.length_b   1.000
_cell.length_c   1.000
_cell.angle_alpha   90.00
_cell.angle_beta   90.00
_cell.angle_gamma   90.00
#
_symmetry.space_group_name_H-M   'P 1'
#
loop_
_entity.id
_entity.type
_entity.pdbx_description
1 polymer ?
#
loop_
_entity_poly.entity_id
_entity_poly.type
_entity_poly.pdbx_seq_one_letter_code
_entity_poly.pdbx_strand_id
1 'polypeptide(L)'
;MFGFKANFWGLTKKAFLLLLMGATPFIAFAQDGTDAEIDQGLFEDARETPQKAEKQILTTDDQGRQDDDEDIIPKIELGEENNVEPIRSIVLDTAIILNYAFDRSSDSFTVKYVFHIEGKATSATALVSGDAEITAQVQGMLSKFATGECKLDVSIPKVPFELMFKKTDEERASISLKFNGAIAETWKSQCTFTQAGSKKFETIGDAERWLAQALEKTSPPLDTISIDLTPDEPTSATFTIGKQSLKDPPLGAAEIEGTGIITVTPRGGS
;
A
#
# COMPACT_ATOMS: atom_id res chain seq x y z
N MET A 1 -19.53 -7.45 -15.68
CA MET A 1 -20.11 -6.11 -15.39
C MET A 1 -18.94 -5.26 -14.95
N PHE A 2 -18.59 -4.10 -15.52
CA PHE A 2 -19.30 -3.22 -16.45
C PHE A 2 -19.03 -3.52 -17.93
N GLY A 3 -20.12 -3.61 -18.70
CA GLY A 3 -20.08 -3.56 -20.14
C GLY A 3 -20.30 -2.13 -20.60
N PHE A 4 -19.48 -1.66 -21.54
CA PHE A 4 -19.77 -0.50 -22.35
C PHE A 4 -21.08 -0.73 -23.12
N LYS A 5 -22.21 -0.22 -22.62
CA LYS A 5 -23.44 -0.06 -23.42
C LYS A 5 -23.56 1.41 -23.82
N ALA A 6 -23.00 1.72 -24.99
CA ALA A 6 -23.38 2.91 -25.72
C ALA A 6 -24.81 2.70 -26.25
N ASN A 7 -25.78 3.42 -25.70
CA ASN A 7 -27.11 3.54 -26.29
C ASN A 7 -27.02 4.47 -27.50
N PHE A 8 -26.96 3.90 -28.70
CA PHE A 8 -27.18 4.61 -29.96
C PHE A 8 -28.53 4.17 -30.52
N TRP A 9 -29.53 5.05 -30.42
CA TRP A 9 -30.82 4.91 -31.08
C TRP A 9 -30.70 5.39 -32.53
N GLY A 10 -31.17 4.60 -33.51
CA GLY A 10 -31.33 5.12 -34.86
C GLY A 10 -31.31 4.12 -36.02
N LEU A 11 -32.38 3.33 -36.13
CA LEU A 11 -33.05 2.94 -37.38
C LEU A 11 -32.26 2.36 -38.59
N THR A 12 -32.64 1.10 -38.85
CA THR A 12 -33.15 0.57 -40.13
C THR A 12 -32.22 -0.03 -41.20
N LYS A 13 -32.56 -1.30 -41.46
CA LYS A 13 -32.79 -1.98 -42.76
C LYS A 13 -31.68 -2.88 -43.31
N LYS A 14 -32.08 -4.17 -43.31
CA LYS A 14 -31.93 -5.20 -44.35
C LYS A 14 -30.65 -6.04 -44.38
N ALA A 15 -30.81 -7.21 -43.77
CA ALA A 15 -30.61 -8.54 -44.36
C ALA A 15 -29.78 -8.61 -45.66
N PHE A 16 -28.64 -9.28 -45.57
CA PHE A 16 -28.20 -10.18 -46.63
C PHE A 16 -27.54 -11.41 -46.00
N LEU A 17 -28.29 -12.52 -46.09
CA LEU A 17 -27.90 -13.87 -45.72
C LEU A 17 -27.20 -14.47 -46.95
N LEU A 18 -25.97 -14.95 -46.81
CA LEU A 18 -25.49 -16.00 -47.73
C LEU A 18 -24.47 -16.90 -47.04
N LEU A 19 -24.90 -18.16 -46.95
CA LEU A 19 -24.14 -19.34 -46.57
C LEU A 19 -22.85 -19.45 -47.36
N LEU A 20 -21.79 -19.94 -46.71
CA LEU A 20 -20.90 -20.94 -47.31
C LEU A 20 -20.40 -21.90 -46.21
N MET A 21 -20.79 -23.16 -46.40
CA MET A 21 -20.36 -24.33 -45.64
C MET A 21 -18.91 -24.69 -45.98
N GLY A 22 -18.20 -25.32 -45.04
CA GLY A 22 -16.90 -25.92 -45.33
C GLY A 22 -16.19 -26.56 -44.14
N ALA A 23 -16.63 -27.77 -43.76
CA ALA A 23 -15.87 -28.92 -43.25
C ALA A 23 -14.85 -28.77 -42.08
N THR A 24 -15.21 -29.41 -40.96
CA THR A 24 -14.33 -29.94 -39.91
C THR A 24 -13.64 -31.25 -40.33
N PRO A 25 -12.54 -31.62 -39.64
CA PRO A 25 -12.55 -32.86 -38.85
C PRO A 25 -12.01 -32.60 -37.42
N PHE A 26 -12.76 -32.97 -36.38
CA PHE A 26 -12.59 -34.21 -35.61
C PHE A 26 -11.16 -34.50 -35.14
N ILE A 27 -10.84 -34.10 -33.90
CA ILE A 27 -10.07 -34.92 -32.97
C ILE A 27 -10.82 -34.89 -31.63
N ALA A 28 -11.30 -36.07 -31.23
CA ALA A 28 -11.79 -36.37 -29.90
C ALA A 28 -10.79 -37.33 -29.26
N PHE A 29 -10.40 -37.07 -28.01
CA PHE A 29 -10.02 -38.12 -27.06
C PHE A 29 -10.56 -37.75 -25.67
N ALA A 30 -11.18 -38.78 -25.09
CA ALA A 30 -11.94 -38.87 -23.84
C ALA A 30 -11.05 -38.75 -22.58
N GLN A 31 -11.52 -38.04 -21.54
CA GLN A 31 -12.04 -38.51 -20.24
C GLN A 31 -11.10 -39.37 -19.37
N ASP A 32 -10.74 -38.80 -18.21
CA ASP A 32 -10.82 -39.36 -16.84
C ASP A 32 -10.58 -38.14 -15.92
N GLY A 33 -11.35 -37.80 -14.89
CA GLY A 33 -12.09 -38.61 -13.94
C GLY A 33 -11.47 -38.37 -12.56
N THR A 34 -12.07 -37.50 -11.73
CA THR A 34 -12.33 -37.68 -10.27
C THR A 34 -12.65 -36.36 -9.60
N ASP A 35 -13.83 -36.35 -8.99
CA ASP A 35 -14.31 -35.45 -7.97
C ASP A 35 -13.40 -35.43 -6.72
N ALA A 36 -13.27 -34.27 -6.11
CA ALA A 36 -12.91 -34.14 -4.70
C ALA A 36 -13.63 -32.92 -4.12
N GLU A 37 -14.89 -33.13 -3.73
CA GLU A 37 -15.51 -32.39 -2.64
C GLU A 37 -14.70 -32.65 -1.36
N ILE A 38 -14.33 -31.58 -0.65
CA ILE A 38 -13.96 -31.66 0.76
C ILE A 38 -14.94 -30.74 1.50
N ASP A 39 -15.90 -31.38 2.16
CA ASP A 39 -16.79 -30.86 3.18
C ASP A 39 -16.26 -31.27 4.57
N GLN A 40 -16.64 -30.49 5.59
CA GLN A 40 -16.50 -30.71 7.05
C GLN A 40 -15.08 -30.49 7.63
N GLY A 41 -14.84 -29.64 8.62
CA GLY A 41 -15.67 -29.17 9.74
C GLY A 41 -14.92 -29.49 11.04
N LEU A 42 -14.45 -28.47 11.76
CA LEU A 42 -13.92 -28.44 13.15
C LEU A 42 -13.18 -27.10 13.23
N PHE A 43 -13.58 -26.07 13.98
CA PHE A 43 -13.71 -26.03 15.43
C PHE A 43 -14.82 -25.05 15.84
N GLU A 44 -15.84 -25.58 16.49
CA GLU A 44 -16.66 -24.83 17.46
C GLU A 44 -16.22 -25.23 18.88
N ASP A 45 -16.53 -24.32 19.81
CA ASP A 45 -16.41 -24.41 21.27
C ASP A 45 -15.04 -24.22 21.93
N ALA A 46 -14.86 -23.02 22.48
CA ALA A 46 -14.93 -22.86 23.93
C ALA A 46 -15.25 -21.39 24.30
N ARG A 47 -16.49 -21.17 24.76
CA ARG A 47 -16.88 -20.04 25.61
C ARG A 47 -16.18 -20.16 26.96
N GLU A 48 -15.80 -19.04 27.56
CA GLU A 48 -16.29 -18.58 28.88
C GLU A 48 -15.57 -17.28 29.33
N THR A 49 -16.33 -16.19 29.36
CA THR A 49 -16.22 -15.11 30.37
C THR A 49 -17.31 -15.43 31.42
N PRO A 50 -17.39 -14.79 32.61
CA PRO A 50 -16.54 -13.76 33.23
C PRO A 50 -16.25 -14.00 34.74
N GLN A 51 -15.40 -13.19 35.38
CA GLN A 51 -15.74 -12.70 36.72
C GLN A 51 -14.98 -11.43 37.15
N LYS A 52 -15.81 -10.46 37.52
CA LYS A 52 -15.56 -9.21 38.21
C LYS A 52 -15.38 -9.55 39.70
N ALA A 53 -14.30 -9.09 40.34
CA ALA A 53 -14.17 -9.11 41.80
C ALA A 53 -13.66 -7.76 42.29
N GLU A 54 -14.62 -6.96 42.73
CA GLU A 54 -14.51 -5.76 43.54
C GLU A 54 -14.57 -6.17 45.02
N LYS A 55 -13.73 -5.55 45.86
CA LYS A 55 -13.65 -5.50 47.35
C LYS A 55 -12.20 -5.73 47.80
N GLN A 56 -11.62 -5.02 48.76
CA GLN A 56 -12.20 -4.36 49.93
C GLN A 56 -11.21 -3.33 50.49
N ILE A 57 -11.72 -2.16 50.84
CA ILE A 57 -11.09 -1.23 51.78
C ILE A 57 -11.14 -1.88 53.17
N LEU A 58 -10.02 -1.90 53.89
CA LEU A 58 -10.00 -2.12 55.34
C LEU A 58 -9.21 -0.98 56.00
N THR A 59 -9.94 -0.12 56.68
CA THR A 59 -9.44 0.80 57.71
C THR A 59 -9.26 0.06 59.01
N THR A 60 -8.14 0.24 59.70
CA THR A 60 -8.09 0.14 61.17
C THR A 60 -6.97 1.05 61.68
N ASP A 61 -7.36 2.12 62.36
CA ASP A 61 -6.52 2.87 63.30
C ASP A 61 -6.35 2.02 64.57
N ASP A 62 -5.12 1.89 65.09
CA ASP A 62 -4.91 1.94 66.55
C ASP A 62 -3.45 2.31 66.90
N GLN A 63 -3.31 3.07 67.98
CA GLN A 63 -2.12 3.78 68.46
C GLN A 63 -1.17 2.88 69.26
N GLY A 64 0.15 3.18 69.26
CA GLY A 64 1.04 2.66 70.30
C GLY A 64 2.57 2.76 70.13
N ARG A 65 3.12 3.97 70.26
CA ARG A 65 4.28 4.32 71.13
C ARG A 65 5.72 3.72 70.92
N GLN A 66 6.64 4.67 70.70
CA GLN A 66 8.05 4.85 71.15
C GLN A 66 9.25 4.11 70.52
N ASP A 67 10.08 4.99 69.95
CA ASP A 67 11.53 5.20 70.15
C ASP A 67 12.56 4.41 69.31
N ASP A 68 13.37 5.24 68.66
CA ASP A 68 14.75 5.08 68.21
C ASP A 68 15.05 4.02 67.16
N ASP A 69 15.09 4.45 65.90
CA ASP A 69 16.19 4.09 65.00
C ASP A 69 16.41 5.19 63.95
N GLU A 70 17.68 5.55 63.80
CA GLU A 70 18.20 6.63 62.95
C GLU A 70 17.74 6.47 61.49
N ASP A 71 17.34 7.58 60.89
CA ASP A 71 17.10 7.74 59.45
C ASP A 71 18.38 7.43 58.64
N ILE A 72 18.65 6.15 58.39
CA ILE A 72 19.51 5.75 57.28
C ILE A 72 18.62 5.76 56.04
N ILE A 73 18.43 6.95 55.45
CA ILE A 73 17.98 7.05 54.07
C ILE A 73 19.05 6.31 53.24
N PRO A 74 18.75 5.18 52.60
CA PRO A 74 19.68 4.60 51.66
C PRO A 74 19.89 5.66 50.59
N LYS A 75 21.14 6.15 50.49
CA LYS A 75 21.59 6.97 49.38
C LYS A 75 21.34 6.13 48.13
N ILE A 76 20.24 6.39 47.45
CA ILE A 76 19.98 5.84 46.12
C ILE A 76 21.14 6.38 45.28
N GLU A 77 22.10 5.51 45.00
CA GLU A 77 23.07 5.76 43.97
C GLU A 77 22.27 6.02 42.70
N LEU A 78 22.30 7.27 42.27
CA LEU A 78 21.82 7.70 40.97
C LEU A 78 22.51 6.77 39.96
N GLY A 79 21.78 5.78 39.46
CA GLY A 79 22.26 4.92 38.39
C GLY A 79 22.72 5.80 37.24
N GLU A 80 23.85 5.44 36.65
CA GLU A 80 24.55 6.18 35.61
C GLU A 80 23.57 6.81 34.60
N GLU A 81 23.64 8.13 34.53
CA GLU A 81 22.99 8.93 33.53
C GLU A 81 23.61 8.58 32.16
N ASN A 82 22.73 8.22 31.22
CA ASN A 82 22.91 8.32 29.76
C ASN A 82 23.52 7.12 29.01
N ASN A 83 22.77 6.02 28.96
CA ASN A 83 22.70 5.21 27.74
C ASN A 83 21.42 5.56 26.96
N VAL A 84 21.20 6.86 26.70
CA VAL A 84 20.07 7.32 25.89
C VAL A 84 20.39 6.92 24.46
N GLU A 85 19.64 5.97 23.92
CA GLU A 85 19.85 5.53 22.55
C GLU A 85 19.76 6.73 21.58
N PRO A 86 20.67 6.79 20.60
CA PRO A 86 20.69 7.90 19.66
C PRO A 86 19.37 7.93 18.90
N ILE A 87 18.70 9.09 18.95
CA ILE A 87 17.49 9.32 18.15
C ILE A 87 17.89 9.21 16.67
N ARG A 88 17.16 8.40 15.91
CA ARG A 88 17.38 8.20 14.47
C ARG A 88 16.19 8.75 13.69
N SER A 89 16.47 9.51 12.63
CA SER A 89 15.47 9.89 11.64
C SER A 89 15.39 8.81 10.58
N ILE A 90 14.19 8.42 10.19
CA ILE A 90 13.93 7.42 9.16
C ILE A 90 13.15 8.10 8.06
N VAL A 91 13.70 8.10 6.85
CA VAL A 91 13.09 8.70 5.68
C VAL A 91 12.94 7.62 4.61
N LEU A 92 11.75 7.48 4.06
CA LEU A 92 11.46 6.60 2.94
C LEU A 92 10.94 7.44 1.78
N ASP A 93 11.67 7.38 0.67
CA ASP A 93 11.32 8.03 -0.59
C ASP A 93 11.06 6.97 -1.65
N THR A 94 9.93 7.06 -2.34
CA THR A 94 9.53 6.05 -3.34
C THR A 94 9.08 6.69 -4.63
N ALA A 95 9.47 6.09 -5.76
CA ALA A 95 8.99 6.43 -7.09
C ALA A 95 8.60 5.16 -7.86
N ILE A 96 7.33 5.10 -8.27
CA ILE A 96 6.76 3.97 -9.01
C ILE A 96 6.16 4.51 -10.30
N ILE A 97 6.44 3.86 -11.42
CA ILE A 97 6.00 4.26 -12.74
C ILE A 97 5.11 3.16 -13.31
N LEU A 98 3.92 3.55 -13.73
CA LEU A 98 3.01 2.73 -14.50
C LEU A 98 2.91 3.28 -15.92
N ASN A 99 3.22 2.45 -16.91
CA ASN A 99 3.08 2.77 -18.32
C ASN A 99 1.91 1.98 -18.89
N TYR A 100 0.92 2.65 -19.46
CA TYR A 100 -0.25 2.01 -20.06
C TYR A 100 -0.27 2.22 -21.57
N ALA A 101 -0.50 1.13 -22.31
CA ALA A 101 -0.68 1.14 -23.76
C ALA A 101 -2.04 0.53 -24.13
N PHE A 102 -2.80 1.23 -24.98
CA PHE A 102 -4.07 0.74 -25.49
C PHE A 102 -3.86 -0.23 -26.66
N ASP A 103 -4.63 -1.32 -26.71
CA ASP A 103 -4.46 -2.35 -27.76
C ASP A 103 -4.87 -1.86 -29.16
N ARG A 104 -5.78 -0.88 -29.21
CA ARG A 104 -6.42 -0.40 -30.46
C ARG A 104 -6.22 1.09 -30.71
N SER A 105 -5.32 1.73 -29.98
CA SER A 105 -4.93 3.12 -30.20
C SER A 105 -3.42 3.26 -30.13
N SER A 106 -2.85 4.23 -30.84
CA SER A 106 -1.48 4.67 -30.61
C SER A 106 -1.33 5.53 -29.36
N ASP A 107 -2.44 5.86 -28.70
CA ASP A 107 -2.44 6.61 -27.44
C ASP A 107 -1.84 5.76 -26.32
N SER A 108 -1.21 6.44 -25.37
CA SER A 108 -0.64 5.85 -24.17
C SER A 108 -0.55 6.91 -23.08
N PHE A 109 -0.48 6.48 -21.84
CA PHE A 109 -0.20 7.37 -20.72
C PHE A 109 0.73 6.70 -19.71
N THR A 110 1.40 7.53 -18.94
CA THR A 110 2.27 7.12 -17.85
C THR A 110 1.78 7.78 -16.56
N VAL A 111 1.71 7.02 -15.48
CA VAL A 111 1.43 7.53 -14.14
C VAL A 111 2.67 7.33 -13.29
N LYS A 112 3.22 8.40 -12.74
CA LYS A 112 4.32 8.37 -11.77
C LYS A 112 3.76 8.62 -10.38
N TYR A 113 3.81 7.61 -9.54
CA TYR A 113 3.47 7.69 -8.13
C TYR A 113 4.71 8.04 -7.32
N VAL A 114 4.58 9.03 -6.44
CA VAL A 114 5.64 9.44 -5.52
C VAL A 114 5.04 9.59 -4.13
N PHE A 115 5.71 9.03 -3.14
CA PHE A 115 5.36 9.28 -1.74
C PHE A 115 6.61 9.33 -0.87
N HIS A 116 6.48 10.08 0.22
CA HIS A 116 7.52 10.34 1.20
C HIS A 116 6.96 10.01 2.58
N ILE A 117 7.69 9.23 3.36
CA ILE A 117 7.36 8.88 4.74
C ILE A 117 8.55 9.26 5.61
N GLU A 118 8.30 10.05 6.66
CA GLU A 118 9.30 10.41 7.66
C GLU A 118 8.86 9.92 9.04
N GLY A 119 9.81 9.42 9.82
CA GLY A 119 9.62 8.97 11.19
C GLY A 119 10.84 9.20 12.05
N LYS A 120 10.66 9.20 13.37
CA LYS A 120 11.75 9.29 14.35
C LYS A 120 11.71 8.09 15.27
N ALA A 121 12.82 7.35 15.34
CA ALA A 121 13.03 6.28 16.30
C ALA A 121 13.80 6.82 17.50
N THR A 122 13.18 6.80 18.67
CA THR A 122 13.77 7.26 19.94
C THR A 122 14.31 6.12 20.80
N SER A 123 14.21 4.89 20.32
CA SER A 123 14.54 3.66 21.04
C SER A 123 14.89 2.53 20.05
N ALA A 124 15.44 1.43 20.59
CA ALA A 124 15.83 0.22 19.87
C ALA A 124 14.67 -0.34 19.07
N THR A 125 13.47 -0.27 19.63
CA THR A 125 12.22 -0.55 18.94
C THR A 125 11.35 0.69 18.98
N ALA A 126 10.92 1.18 17.83
CA ALA A 126 10.03 2.33 17.71
C ALA A 126 8.95 2.04 16.67
N LEU A 127 7.73 2.49 16.96
CA LEU A 127 6.60 2.46 16.04
C LEU A 127 6.23 3.90 15.69
N VAL A 128 6.21 4.19 14.39
CA VAL A 128 5.79 5.47 13.84
C VAL A 128 4.51 5.23 13.06
N SER A 129 3.45 5.97 13.39
CA SER A 129 2.19 5.94 12.66
C SER A 129 1.93 7.29 12.02
N GLY A 130 1.30 7.28 10.86
CA GLY A 130 0.93 8.51 10.15
C GLY A 130 0.03 8.23 8.95
N ASP A 131 -0.21 9.28 8.16
CA ASP A 131 -0.99 9.21 6.94
C ASP A 131 -0.08 9.52 5.74
N ALA A 132 0.16 8.52 4.89
CA ALA A 132 0.97 8.65 3.70
C ALA A 132 0.23 9.45 2.63
N GLU A 133 0.90 10.47 2.09
CA GLU A 133 0.41 11.26 0.96
C GLU A 133 1.08 10.77 -0.33
N ILE A 134 0.28 10.10 -1.17
CA ILE A 134 0.75 9.54 -2.44
C ILE A 134 0.33 10.47 -3.57
N THR A 135 1.30 11.11 -4.21
CA THR A 135 1.08 11.98 -5.36
C THR A 135 1.16 11.17 -6.65
N ALA A 136 0.15 11.26 -7.51
CA ALA A 136 0.16 10.69 -8.84
C ALA A 136 0.35 11.80 -9.90
N GLN A 137 1.38 11.65 -10.74
CA GLN A 137 1.65 12.57 -11.85
C GLN A 137 1.37 11.85 -13.16
N VAL A 138 0.36 12.32 -13.89
CA VAL A 138 -0.04 11.71 -15.16
C VAL A 138 0.59 12.45 -16.33
N GLN A 139 1.18 11.69 -17.26
CA GLN A 139 1.71 12.19 -18.52
C GLN A 139 1.06 11.42 -19.69
N GLY A 140 0.83 12.11 -20.81
CA GLY A 140 0.16 11.54 -21.98
C GLY A 140 -1.35 11.84 -22.00
N MET A 141 -2.08 11.05 -22.78
CA MET A 141 -3.52 11.24 -23.04
C MET A 141 -4.23 9.89 -23.02
N LEU A 142 -5.48 9.87 -22.57
CA LEU A 142 -6.35 8.71 -22.75
C LEU A 142 -6.77 8.56 -24.21
N SER A 143 -7.05 9.68 -24.86
CA SER A 143 -7.38 9.71 -26.28
C SER A 143 -7.19 11.10 -26.86
N LYS A 144 -6.73 11.16 -28.11
CA LYS A 144 -6.67 12.40 -28.89
C LYS A 144 -7.33 12.22 -30.25
N PHE A 145 -8.21 13.15 -30.62
CA PHE A 145 -8.90 13.15 -31.90
C PHE A 145 -8.97 14.57 -32.47
N ALA A 146 -9.34 14.70 -33.75
CA ALA A 146 -9.29 15.98 -34.46
C ALA A 146 -10.15 17.09 -33.81
N THR A 147 -11.20 16.70 -33.09
CA THR A 147 -12.16 17.62 -32.46
C THR A 147 -12.08 17.66 -30.93
N GLY A 148 -11.04 17.08 -30.31
CA GLY A 148 -10.94 17.05 -28.85
C GLY A 148 -9.86 16.15 -28.29
N GLU A 149 -9.73 16.17 -26.96
CA GLU A 149 -8.75 15.39 -26.21
C GLU A 149 -9.34 14.96 -24.86
N CYS A 150 -8.91 13.79 -24.38
CA CYS A 150 -9.24 13.24 -23.07
C CYS A 150 -7.97 13.02 -22.25
N LYS A 151 -7.91 13.66 -21.09
CA LYS A 151 -6.84 13.50 -20.09
C LYS A 151 -7.26 12.56 -18.99
N LEU A 152 -6.30 11.88 -18.40
CA LEU A 152 -6.48 11.12 -17.17
C LEU A 152 -5.99 11.97 -15.99
N ASP A 153 -6.78 11.98 -14.94
CA ASP A 153 -6.42 12.47 -13.62
C ASP A 153 -6.52 11.29 -12.64
N VAL A 154 -5.48 11.09 -11.83
CA VAL A 154 -5.41 10.02 -10.84
C VAL A 154 -5.27 10.65 -9.47
N SER A 155 -6.13 10.27 -8.55
CA SER A 155 -6.08 10.71 -7.16
C SER A 155 -6.07 9.52 -6.21
N ILE A 156 -5.31 9.63 -5.13
CA ILE A 156 -5.20 8.59 -4.10
C ILE A 156 -5.48 9.28 -2.77
N PRO A 157 -6.44 8.80 -1.97
CA PRO A 157 -6.68 9.34 -0.64
C PRO A 157 -5.46 9.09 0.26
N LYS A 158 -5.33 9.87 1.33
CA LYS A 158 -4.28 9.62 2.34
C LYS A 158 -4.43 8.21 2.92
N VAL A 159 -3.33 7.50 3.04
CA VAL A 159 -3.32 6.08 3.47
C VAL A 159 -2.61 5.95 4.81
N PRO A 160 -3.32 5.53 5.87
CA PRO A 160 -2.68 5.29 7.17
C PRO A 160 -1.58 4.23 7.06
N PHE A 161 -0.45 4.48 7.69
CA PHE A 161 0.68 3.56 7.73
C PHE A 161 1.23 3.38 9.15
N GLU A 162 1.94 2.26 9.32
CA GLU A 162 2.78 1.94 10.47
C GLU A 162 4.18 1.59 9.97
N LEU A 163 5.17 2.32 10.45
CA LEU A 163 6.58 2.06 10.24
C LEU A 163 7.19 1.60 11.57
N MET A 164 7.63 0.37 11.63
CA MET A 164 8.35 -0.19 12.77
C MET A 164 9.84 -0.18 12.47
N PHE A 165 10.61 0.42 13.36
CA PHE A 165 12.06 0.29 13.42
C PHE A 165 12.42 -0.63 14.57
N LYS A 166 13.29 -1.60 14.31
CA LYS A 166 13.78 -2.53 15.33
C LYS A 166 15.27 -2.81 15.12
N LYS A 167 16.10 -2.29 16.00
CA LYS A 167 17.51 -2.65 16.12
C LYS A 167 17.63 -4.16 16.39
N THR A 168 18.37 -4.86 15.54
CA THR A 168 18.59 -6.31 15.66
C THR A 168 19.87 -6.59 16.43
N ASP A 169 20.89 -5.75 16.24
CA ASP A 169 22.16 -5.74 16.96
C ASP A 169 22.77 -4.33 16.91
N GLU A 170 24.01 -4.13 17.36
CA GLU A 170 24.64 -2.80 17.38
C GLU A 170 24.81 -2.15 16.01
N GLU A 171 24.95 -2.97 14.96
CA GLU A 171 25.30 -2.56 13.60
C GLU A 171 24.15 -2.71 12.60
N ARG A 172 22.99 -3.26 13.01
CA ARG A 172 21.87 -3.54 12.09
C ARG A 172 20.52 -3.25 12.71
N ALA A 173 19.58 -2.87 11.85
CA ALA A 173 18.17 -2.76 12.16
C ALA A 173 17.29 -3.39 11.07
N SER A 174 16.08 -3.75 11.48
CA SER A 174 14.98 -4.08 10.61
C SER A 174 13.98 -2.92 10.57
N ILE A 175 13.51 -2.60 9.39
CA ILE A 175 12.44 -1.66 9.12
C ILE A 175 11.30 -2.43 8.47
N SER A 176 10.10 -2.23 9.01
CA SER A 176 8.87 -2.84 8.52
C SER A 176 7.86 -1.73 8.28
N LEU A 177 7.43 -1.56 7.02
CA LEU A 177 6.37 -0.63 6.64
C LEU A 177 5.11 -1.40 6.28
N LYS A 178 4.00 -1.04 6.92
CA LYS A 178 2.68 -1.57 6.63
C LYS A 178 1.70 -0.43 6.36
N PHE A 179 0.91 -0.56 5.29
CA PHE A 179 -0.25 0.29 5.07
C PHE A 179 -1.49 -0.37 5.72
N ASN A 180 -2.18 0.37 6.58
CA ASN A 180 -3.35 -0.09 7.32
C ASN A 180 -4.67 0.16 6.57
N GLY A 181 -4.62 0.91 5.45
CA GLY A 181 -5.75 1.16 4.56
C GLY A 181 -5.50 0.60 3.16
N ALA A 182 -6.58 0.44 2.39
CA ALA A 182 -6.46 0.10 0.97
C ALA A 182 -5.91 1.29 0.18
N ILE A 183 -4.78 1.10 -0.52
CA ILE A 183 -4.28 2.05 -1.51
C ILE A 183 -5.19 1.91 -2.74
N ALA A 184 -6.16 2.81 -2.86
CA ALA A 184 -7.18 2.79 -3.89
C ALA A 184 -7.07 4.03 -4.79
N GLU A 185 -6.85 3.81 -6.07
CA GLU A 185 -6.61 4.84 -7.06
C GLU A 185 -7.93 5.24 -7.72
N THR A 186 -8.33 6.50 -7.61
CA THR A 186 -9.52 7.01 -8.30
C THR A 186 -9.12 7.62 -9.62
N TRP A 187 -9.61 7.03 -10.71
CA TRP A 187 -9.26 7.40 -12.08
C TRP A 187 -10.38 8.23 -12.69
N LYS A 188 -10.05 9.45 -13.10
CA LYS A 188 -11.00 10.41 -13.67
C LYS A 188 -10.59 10.79 -15.08
N SER A 189 -11.46 10.55 -16.04
CA SER A 189 -11.29 11.06 -17.40
C SER A 189 -11.82 12.49 -17.50
N GLN A 190 -11.08 13.36 -18.19
CA GLN A 190 -11.47 14.74 -18.45
C GLN A 190 -11.36 15.01 -19.95
N CYS A 191 -12.49 14.97 -20.64
CA CYS A 191 -12.58 15.18 -22.08
C CYS A 191 -13.01 16.61 -22.42
N THR A 192 -12.36 17.19 -23.42
CA THR A 192 -12.69 18.50 -23.97
C THR A 192 -12.95 18.38 -25.47
N PHE A 193 -13.95 19.12 -25.96
CA PHE A 193 -14.35 19.09 -27.37
C PHE A 193 -14.31 20.51 -27.94
N THR A 194 -13.66 20.68 -29.09
CA THR A 194 -13.45 21.98 -29.74
C THR A 194 -14.76 22.64 -30.14
N GLN A 195 -15.75 21.86 -30.55
CA GLN A 195 -17.08 22.36 -30.94
C GLN A 195 -18.00 22.68 -29.73
N ALA A 196 -17.67 22.19 -28.54
CA ALA A 196 -18.52 22.35 -27.35
C ALA A 196 -18.19 23.59 -26.51
N GLY A 197 -17.43 24.54 -27.06
CA GLY A 197 -17.15 25.83 -26.39
C GLY A 197 -16.50 25.68 -25.01
N SER A 198 -15.57 24.73 -24.85
CA SER A 198 -14.84 24.44 -23.60
C SER A 198 -15.60 23.67 -22.52
N LYS A 199 -16.82 23.14 -22.78
CA LYS A 199 -17.48 22.26 -21.81
C LYS A 199 -16.66 20.98 -21.61
N LYS A 200 -16.30 20.72 -20.34
CA LYS A 200 -15.62 19.50 -19.93
C LYS A 200 -16.65 18.40 -19.72
N PHE A 201 -16.36 17.22 -20.25
CA PHE A 201 -17.07 15.99 -19.92
C PHE A 201 -16.17 15.16 -19.02
N GLU A 202 -16.64 14.83 -17.83
CA GLU A 202 -15.86 14.15 -16.81
C GLU A 202 -16.52 12.81 -16.46
N THR A 203 -15.72 11.75 -16.38
CA THR A 203 -16.18 10.44 -15.88
C THR A 203 -15.22 9.94 -14.84
N ILE A 204 -15.74 9.23 -13.84
CA ILE A 204 -14.93 8.58 -12.79
C ILE A 204 -15.15 7.08 -12.94
N GLY A 205 -14.05 6.33 -13.00
CA GLY A 205 -14.05 4.87 -13.00
C GLY A 205 -14.16 4.30 -11.59
N ASP A 206 -14.25 2.97 -11.50
CA ASP A 206 -14.10 2.27 -10.23
C ASP A 206 -12.67 2.45 -9.70
N ALA A 207 -12.50 2.26 -8.39
CA ALA A 207 -11.19 2.43 -7.77
C ALA A 207 -10.25 1.27 -8.11
N GLU A 208 -9.08 1.58 -8.65
CA GLU A 208 -8.04 0.61 -9.02
C GLU A 208 -7.09 0.34 -7.86
N ARG A 209 -6.38 -0.80 -7.92
CA ARG A 209 -5.42 -1.26 -6.89
C ARG A 209 -4.07 -1.65 -7.46
N TRP A 210 -3.71 -1.12 -8.62
CA TRP A 210 -2.49 -1.48 -9.33
C TRP A 210 -1.25 -1.06 -8.54
N LEU A 211 -1.28 0.13 -7.94
CA LEU A 211 -0.20 0.58 -7.05
C LEU A 211 -0.06 -0.32 -5.82
N ALA A 212 -1.18 -0.70 -5.19
CA ALA A 212 -1.18 -1.58 -4.02
C ALA A 212 -0.53 -2.94 -4.36
N GLN A 213 -0.96 -3.56 -5.46
CA GLN A 213 -0.43 -4.84 -5.94
C GLN A 213 1.06 -4.78 -6.30
N ALA A 214 1.53 -3.62 -6.79
CA ALA A 214 2.94 -3.42 -7.08
C ALA A 214 3.79 -3.34 -5.80
N LEU A 215 3.31 -2.64 -4.77
CA LEU A 215 3.99 -2.51 -3.48
C LEU A 215 4.12 -3.84 -2.73
N GLU A 216 3.14 -4.74 -2.87
CA GLU A 216 3.19 -6.10 -2.31
C GLU A 216 4.33 -6.97 -2.90
N LYS A 217 4.86 -6.59 -4.06
CA LYS A 217 5.88 -7.36 -4.80
C LYS A 217 7.26 -6.70 -4.76
N THR A 218 7.47 -5.85 -3.77
CA THR A 218 8.76 -5.22 -3.48
C THR A 218 9.81 -6.27 -3.13
N SER A 219 11.06 -6.00 -3.51
CA SER A 219 12.22 -6.81 -3.16
C SER A 219 13.36 -5.92 -2.66
N PRO A 220 13.79 -6.08 -1.38
CA PRO A 220 13.16 -6.89 -0.34
C PRO A 220 11.72 -6.43 -0.03
N PRO A 221 10.86 -7.29 0.56
CA PRO A 221 9.52 -6.90 0.95
C PRO A 221 9.53 -5.74 1.95
N LEU A 222 8.56 -4.83 1.85
CA LEU A 222 8.47 -3.63 2.70
C LEU A 222 8.38 -3.94 4.20
N ASP A 223 7.93 -5.13 4.57
CA ASP A 223 7.78 -5.54 5.97
C ASP A 223 9.09 -6.08 6.59
N THR A 224 10.15 -6.25 5.81
CA THR A 224 11.37 -6.97 6.21
C THR A 224 12.65 -6.36 5.63
N ILE A 225 12.78 -5.03 5.64
CA ILE A 225 13.96 -4.34 5.12
C ILE A 225 15.06 -4.34 6.19
N SER A 226 16.21 -4.93 5.87
CA SER A 226 17.40 -4.87 6.73
C SER A 226 18.25 -3.67 6.32
N ILE A 227 18.75 -2.93 7.31
CA ILE A 227 19.64 -1.81 7.09
C ILE A 227 20.81 -1.86 8.09
N ASP A 228 22.01 -1.60 7.58
CA ASP A 228 23.18 -1.42 8.43
C ASP A 228 23.09 -0.06 9.14
N LEU A 229 23.58 0.01 10.36
CA LEU A 229 23.58 1.21 11.19
C LEU A 229 25.02 1.61 11.42
N THR A 230 25.33 2.86 11.12
CA THR A 230 26.54 3.51 11.61
C THR A 230 26.17 4.47 12.76
N PRO A 231 27.14 4.79 13.65
CA PRO A 231 26.91 5.74 14.74
C PRO A 231 26.69 7.17 14.25
N ASP A 232 27.44 7.58 13.23
CA ASP A 232 27.59 8.99 12.86
C ASP A 232 27.18 9.33 11.43
N GLU A 233 26.96 8.33 10.56
CA GLU A 233 26.66 8.56 9.15
C GLU A 233 25.23 8.12 8.79
N PRO A 234 24.60 8.74 7.78
CA PRO A 234 23.38 8.22 7.19
C PRO A 234 23.65 6.88 6.50
N THR A 235 22.78 5.90 6.72
CA THR A 235 22.80 4.65 5.97
C THR A 235 21.53 4.52 5.15
N SER A 236 21.62 3.84 4.01
CA SER A 236 20.47 3.65 3.13
C SER A 236 20.32 2.20 2.68
N ALA A 237 19.07 1.74 2.61
CA ALA A 237 18.67 0.49 1.98
C ALA A 237 17.75 0.81 0.80
N THR A 238 17.78 -0.02 -0.24
CA THR A 238 16.91 0.15 -1.40
C THR A 238 15.99 -1.05 -1.55
N PHE A 239 14.78 -0.79 -2.03
CA PHE A 239 13.87 -1.84 -2.49
C PHE A 239 13.42 -1.51 -3.91
N THR A 240 13.12 -2.56 -4.66
CA THR A 240 12.72 -2.45 -6.06
C THR A 240 11.41 -3.18 -6.31
N ILE A 241 10.64 -2.68 -7.26
CA ILE A 241 9.51 -3.38 -7.85
C ILE A 241 9.95 -3.74 -9.26
N GLY A 242 10.24 -5.02 -9.46
CA GLY A 242 10.57 -5.53 -10.79
C GLY A 242 9.41 -5.30 -11.75
N LYS A 243 9.73 -5.17 -13.04
CA LYS A 243 8.76 -4.90 -14.11
C LYS A 243 7.66 -5.96 -14.13
N GLN A 244 6.41 -5.53 -14.06
CA GLN A 244 5.24 -6.39 -14.07
C GLN A 244 4.23 -5.95 -15.11
N SER A 245 3.66 -6.90 -15.84
CA SER A 245 2.56 -6.64 -16.76
C SER A 245 1.22 -6.86 -16.07
N LEU A 246 0.35 -5.86 -16.16
CA LEU A 246 -1.05 -5.90 -15.75
C LEU A 246 -1.89 -5.93 -17.03
N LYS A 247 -2.59 -7.04 -17.27
CA LYS A 247 -3.47 -7.16 -18.44
C LYS A 247 -4.82 -6.54 -18.12
N ASP A 248 -5.29 -5.65 -18.98
CA ASP A 248 -6.59 -5.00 -18.89
C ASP A 248 -7.40 -5.24 -20.18
N PRO A 249 -7.75 -6.51 -20.49
CA PRO A 249 -8.51 -6.80 -21.70
C PRO A 249 -9.96 -6.33 -21.57
N PRO A 250 -10.57 -5.75 -22.62
CA PRO A 250 -10.05 -5.63 -23.99
C PRO A 250 -9.39 -4.28 -24.30
N LEU A 251 -9.05 -3.49 -23.28
CA LEU A 251 -8.63 -2.09 -23.42
C LEU A 251 -7.15 -1.97 -23.74
N GLY A 252 -6.30 -2.75 -23.07
CA GLY A 252 -4.86 -2.69 -23.24
C GLY A 252 -4.08 -3.47 -22.20
N ALA A 253 -2.87 -2.99 -21.95
CA ALA A 253 -2.00 -3.51 -20.90
C ALA A 253 -1.21 -2.38 -20.24
N ALA A 254 -0.95 -2.56 -18.96
CA ALA A 254 -0.04 -1.73 -18.20
C ALA A 254 1.25 -2.48 -17.86
N GLU A 255 2.34 -1.75 -17.73
CA GLU A 255 3.58 -2.20 -17.13
C GLU A 255 3.91 -1.32 -15.93
N ILE A 256 4.14 -1.91 -14.76
CA ILE A 256 4.48 -1.20 -13.53
C ILE A 256 5.85 -1.64 -13.01
N GLU A 257 6.66 -0.67 -12.61
CA GLU A 257 7.98 -0.86 -12.01
C GLU A 257 8.32 0.32 -11.10
N GLY A 258 9.31 0.16 -10.21
CA GLY A 258 9.66 1.26 -9.32
C GLY A 258 10.80 0.95 -8.38
N THR A 259 11.19 1.96 -7.62
CA THR A 259 12.23 1.87 -6.60
C THR A 259 11.87 2.75 -5.42
N GLY A 260 12.28 2.33 -4.23
CA GLY A 260 12.31 3.20 -3.07
C GLY A 260 13.64 3.08 -2.32
N ILE A 261 13.93 4.11 -1.55
CA ILE A 261 15.13 4.24 -0.75
C ILE A 261 14.68 4.56 0.66
N ILE A 262 15.22 3.82 1.63
CA ILE A 262 15.05 4.08 3.04
C ILE A 262 16.39 4.58 3.56
N THR A 263 16.38 5.73 4.21
CA THR A 263 17.57 6.35 4.80
C THR A 263 17.38 6.50 6.30
N VAL A 264 18.36 6.06 7.07
CA VAL A 264 18.40 6.20 8.52
C VAL A 264 19.54 7.14 8.89
N THR A 265 19.20 8.28 9.48
CA THR A 265 20.17 9.32 9.85
C THR A 265 20.27 9.43 11.38
N PRO A 266 21.46 9.27 11.98
CA PRO A 266 21.68 9.54 13.40
C PRO A 266 21.59 11.05 13.66
N ARG A 267 20.92 11.46 14.75
CA ARG A 267 20.69 12.88 15.08
C ARG A 267 21.95 13.67 15.48
N GLY A 268 23.12 13.02 15.61
CA GLY A 268 24.38 13.62 16.06
C GLY A 268 25.40 13.96 14.96
N GLY A 269 25.15 13.59 13.70
CA GLY A 269 26.05 13.85 12.58
C GLY A 269 25.57 15.00 11.70
N SER A 270 25.95 16.24 12.02
CA SER A 270 25.80 17.41 11.15
C SER A 270 27.04 18.29 11.19
#